data_AF-A0A5C6LN18-F1
#
_entry.id   AF-A0A5C6LN18-F1
#
_cell.length_a   1.000
_cell.length_b   1.000
_cell.length_c   1.000
_cell.angle_alpha   90.00
_cell.angle_beta   90.00
_cell.angle_gamma   90.00
#
_symmetry.space_group_name_H-M   'P 1'
#
loop_
_entity.id
_entity.type
_entity.pdbx_description
1 polymer ?
#
loop_
_entity_poly.entity_id
_entity_poly.type
_entity_poly.pdbx_seq_one_letter_code
_entity_poly.pdbx_strand_id
1 'polypeptide(L)' 'MVLLQRFREQREAFVKKLAALTDEDLEKTALHPRLKTPMRIIDLAYFVAEHDDHHLARVRVIIDNHIHHF' A
#
# COMPACT_ATOMS: atom_id res chain seq x y z
N MET A 1 5.06 -14.91 13.30
CA MET A 1 3.66 -14.57 13.69
C MET A 1 2.76 -14.65 12.46
N VAL A 2 1.60 -15.30 12.54
CA VAL A 2 0.71 -15.59 11.38
C VAL A 2 0.28 -14.33 10.61
N LEU A 3 0.05 -13.21 11.31
CA LEU A 3 -0.33 -11.94 10.68
C LEU A 3 0.73 -11.41 9.71
N LEU A 4 2.00 -11.34 10.14
CA LEU A 4 3.09 -10.84 9.31
C LEU A 4 3.34 -11.74 8.10
N GLN A 5 3.17 -13.05 8.28
CA GLN A 5 3.27 -14.01 7.18
C GLN A 5 2.18 -13.75 6.12
N ARG A 6 0.91 -13.65 6.55
CA ARG A 6 -0.19 -13.33 5.63
C ARG A 6 -0.03 -11.97 4.97
N PHE A 7 0.44 -10.95 5.71
CA PHE A 7 0.69 -9.63 5.14
C PHE A 7 1.75 -9.70 4.03
N ARG A 8 2.84 -10.45 4.25
CA ARG A 8 3.88 -10.68 3.24
C ARG A 8 3.33 -11.41 2.02
N GLU A 9 2.56 -12.47 2.20
CA GLU A 9 1.93 -13.22 1.10
C GLU A 9 1.00 -12.33 0.26
N GLN A 10 0.18 -11.50 0.91
CA GLN A 10 -0.71 -10.58 0.19
C GLN A 10 0.07 -9.46 -0.51
N ARG A 11 1.13 -8.94 0.10
CA ARG A 11 2.03 -7.96 -0.54
C ARG A 11 2.67 -8.53 -1.80
N GLU A 12 3.22 -9.73 -1.72
CA GLU A 12 3.86 -10.39 -2.87
C GLU A 12 2.85 -10.64 -4.00
N ALA A 13 1.65 -11.12 -3.67
CA ALA A 13 0.59 -11.32 -4.65
C ALA A 13 0.15 -10.00 -5.30
N PHE A 14 0.04 -8.92 -4.51
CA PHE A 14 -0.30 -7.59 -5.03
C PHE A 14 0.76 -7.05 -5.98
N VAL A 15 2.04 -7.07 -5.58
CA VAL A 15 3.14 -6.59 -6.43
C VAL A 15 3.29 -7.43 -7.70
N LYS A 16 3.13 -8.76 -7.62
CA LYS A 16 3.13 -9.63 -8.80
C LYS A 16 2.03 -9.27 -9.79
N LYS A 17 0.83 -8.93 -9.31
CA LYS A 17 -0.27 -8.48 -10.18
C LYS A 17 0.07 -7.16 -10.87
N LEU A 18 0.63 -6.20 -10.14
CA LEU A 18 1.04 -4.91 -10.72
C LEU A 18 2.16 -5.08 -11.76
N ALA A 19 3.13 -5.94 -11.48
CA ALA A 19 4.25 -6.22 -12.39
C ALA A 19 3.83 -6.96 -13.66
N ALA A 20 2.65 -7.58 -13.68
CA ALA A 20 2.11 -8.29 -14.84
C ALA A 20 1.18 -7.41 -15.71
N LEU A 21 0.98 -6.14 -15.35
CA LEU A 21 0.16 -5.21 -16.13
C LEU A 21 0.87 -4.84 -17.44
N THR A 22 0.08 -4.73 -18.50
CA THR A 22 0.53 -4.17 -19.79
C THR A 22 0.43 -2.65 -19.78
N ASP A 23 1.08 -1.97 -20.74
CA ASP A 23 0.97 -0.52 -20.90
C ASP A 23 -0.50 -0.07 -21.10
N GLU A 24 -1.30 -0.87 -21.81
CA GLU A 24 -2.74 -0.59 -21.98
C GLU A 24 -3.52 -0.71 -20.66
N ASP A 25 -3.11 -1.62 -19.76
CA ASP A 25 -3.74 -1.73 -18.45
C ASP A 25 -3.47 -0.52 -17.55
N LEU A 26 -2.33 0.15 -17.73
CA LEU A 26 -1.96 1.34 -16.94
C LEU A 26 -2.87 2.54 -17.23
N GLU A 27 -3.43 2.60 -18.44
CA GLU A 27 -4.36 3.66 -18.86
C GLU A 27 -5.80 3.40 -18.39
N LYS A 28 -6.12 2.19 -17.93
CA LYS A 28 -7.48 1.85 -17.47
C LYS A 28 -7.80 2.57 -16.17
N THR A 29 -9.01 3.13 -16.12
CA THR A 29 -9.57 3.76 -14.91
C THR A 29 -10.78 3.00 -14.39
N ALA A 30 -10.97 3.01 -13.07
CA ALA A 30 -12.22 2.61 -12.43
C ALA A 30 -12.74 3.74 -11.53
N LEU A 31 -14.06 3.80 -11.32
CA LEU A 31 -14.67 4.77 -10.40
C LEU A 31 -14.33 4.41 -8.96
N HIS A 32 -13.61 5.28 -8.25
CA HIS A 32 -13.34 5.07 -6.84
C HIS A 32 -14.64 5.23 -6.02
N PRO A 33 -15.06 4.23 -5.21
CA PRO A 33 -16.39 4.20 -4.61
C PRO A 33 -16.66 5.33 -3.61
N ARG A 34 -15.64 5.77 -2.86
CA ARG A 34 -15.72 6.86 -1.88
C ARG A 34 -15.47 8.25 -2.48
N LEU A 35 -14.36 8.43 -3.20
CA LEU A 35 -13.96 9.71 -3.79
C LEU A 35 -14.83 10.12 -4.99
N LYS A 36 -15.53 9.18 -5.62
CA LYS A 36 -16.36 9.41 -6.82
C LYS A 36 -15.58 10.00 -8.00
N THR A 37 -14.28 9.73 -8.06
CA THR A 37 -13.40 10.12 -9.16
C THR A 37 -12.90 8.89 -9.91
N PRO A 38 -12.67 8.99 -11.23
CA PRO A 38 -11.87 8.00 -11.95
C PRO A 38 -10.48 7.89 -11.30
N MET A 39 -9.98 6.66 -11.14
CA MET A 39 -8.66 6.38 -10.59
C MET A 39 -7.99 5.32 -11.46
N ARG A 40 -6.76 5.57 -11.91
CA ARG A 40 -5.97 4.55 -12.60
C ARG A 40 -5.35 3.59 -11.60
N ILE A 41 -4.92 2.44 -12.09
CA ILE A 41 -4.26 1.44 -11.26
C ILE A 41 -2.95 1.97 -10.64
N ILE A 42 -2.21 2.84 -11.34
CA ILE A 42 -0.99 3.45 -10.81
C ILE A 42 -1.26 4.45 -9.69
N ASP A 43 -2.37 5.19 -9.77
CA ASP A 43 -2.75 6.14 -8.72
C ASP A 43 -3.12 5.38 -7.43
N LEU A 44 -3.81 4.23 -7.57
CA LEU A 44 -4.11 3.34 -6.46
C LEU A 44 -2.84 2.72 -5.86
N ALA A 45 -1.92 2.24 -6.70
CA ALA A 45 -0.66 1.66 -6.24
C ALA A 45 0.19 2.67 -5.46
N TYR A 46 0.25 3.91 -5.94
CA TYR A 46 0.90 5.02 -5.24
C TYR A 46 0.25 5.30 -3.88
N PHE A 47 -1.09 5.38 -3.84
CA PHE A 47 -1.82 5.59 -2.58
C PHE A 47 -1.55 4.49 -1.53
N VAL A 48 -1.44 3.23 -1.98
CA VAL A 48 -1.09 2.11 -1.09
C VAL A 48 0.33 2.26 -0.53
N ALA A 49 1.30 2.67 -1.36
CA ALA A 49 2.68 2.89 -0.91
C ALA A 49 2.77 4.01 0.14
N GLU A 50 2.13 5.15 -0.11
CA GLU A 50 2.07 6.27 0.85
C GLU A 50 1.41 5.86 2.18
N HIS A 51 0.35 5.04 2.09
CA HIS A 51 -0.31 4.50 3.27
C HIS A 51 0.62 3.59 4.08
N ASP A 52 1.44 2.76 3.44
CA ASP A 52 2.43 1.93 4.14
C ASP A 52 3.48 2.79 4.84
N ASP A 53 4.02 3.79 4.15
CA ASP A 53 5.04 4.69 4.72
C ASP A 53 4.48 5.49 5.90
N HIS A 54 3.23 5.94 5.82
CA HIS A 54 2.53 6.57 6.94
C HIS A 54 2.50 5.64 8.16
N HIS A 55 2.10 4.38 8.00
CA HIS A 55 2.04 3.43 9.11
C HIS A 55 3.42 3.10 9.67
N LEU A 56 4.43 2.87 8.81
CA LEU A 56 5.79 2.61 9.24
C LEU A 56 6.39 3.80 10.01
N ALA A 57 6.13 5.03 9.57
CA ALA A 57 6.52 6.23 10.29
C ALA A 57 5.87 6.27 11.68
N ARG A 58 4.58 5.95 11.81
CA ARG A 58 3.88 5.91 13.09
C ARG A 58 4.44 4.84 14.03
N VAL A 59 4.75 3.66 13.51
CA VAL A 59 5.41 2.59 14.29
C VAL A 59 6.78 3.04 14.80
N ARG A 60 7.59 3.70 13.95
CA ARG A 60 8.89 4.24 14.36
C ARG A 60 8.75 5.27 15.48
N VAL A 61 7.79 6.19 15.39
CA VAL A 61 7.51 7.17 16.45
C VAL A 61 7.14 6.48 17.77
N ILE A 62 6.33 5.42 17.73
CA ILE A 62 5.95 4.67 18.94
C ILE A 62 7.18 4.00 19.56
N ILE A 63 8.04 3.37 18.75
CA ILE A 63 9.27 2.73 19.22
C ILE A 63 10.23 3.76 19.83
N ASP A 64 10.44 4.89 19.16
CA ASP A 64 11.32 5.96 19.59
C ASP A 64 10.87 6.56 20.93
N ASN A 65 9.58 6.88 21.04
CA ASN A 65 8.98 7.34 22.29
C ASN A 65 9.14 6.32 23.42
N HIS A 66 9.01 5.02 23.13
CA HIS A 66 9.20 3.98 24.13
C HIS A 66 10.66 3.96 24.64
N ILE A 67 11.65 4.04 23.75
CA ILE A 67 13.08 4.05 24.11
C ILE A 67 13.45 5.27 24.97
N HIS A 68 12.92 6.44 24.64
CA HIS A 68 13.24 7.68 25.35
C HIS A 68 12.51 7.88 26.70
N HIS A 69 11.58 6.99 27.06
CA HIS A 69 10.92 6.99 28.38
C HIS A 69 11.51 5.95 29.37
N PHE A 70 12.68 5.35 29.04
CA PHE A 70 13.48 4.53 29.96
C PHE A 70 14.85 5.16 30.23
#